data_AF-A0A8X8WR82-F1
#
_entry.id   AF-A0A8X8WR82-F1
#
_cell.length_a   1.000
_cell.length_b   1.000
_cell.length_c   1.000
_cell.angle_alpha   90.00
_cell.angle_beta   90.00
_cell.angle_gamma   90.00
#
_symmetry.space_group_name_H-M   'P 1'
#
loop_
_entity.id
_entity.type
_entity.pdbx_description
1 polymer ?
#
loop_
_entity_poly.entity_id
_entity_poly.type
_entity_poly.pdbx_seq_one_letter_code
_entity_poly.pdbx_strand_id
1 'polypeptide(L)'
;MSVYSDYLASASTSLACPNGPVSPSQLLALAKSQVDYILGDNPRATSYMVGDGKNYPQQVHHRASSIVSHRVDPSFVSCRGGYASWFSRKASDPNILTGAVVGGPDAYDNFVDQRDNYEQTEPATYNTAPLVGALTRWSQRLQSAAFGRAARDEESKPANRGQGLIFVEQKVTNSWIAEGKNFYRYSAIVSNRSSKKLKNLKLRILNIHGPLWGLTKSGDDYFFPKWMEVFGAGKTMEFVYIQPASPAQVLVSSYTLV
;
A
#
# COMPACT_ATOMS: atom_id res chain seq x y z
N MET A 1 -17.58 3.37 -12.14
CA MET A 1 -16.48 3.83 -13.01
C MET A 1 -15.92 2.73 -13.90
N SER A 2 -15.52 1.57 -13.36
CA SER A 2 -15.00 0.44 -14.15
C SER A 2 -15.97 -0.05 -15.24
N VAL A 3 -17.19 -0.45 -14.88
CA VAL A 3 -18.22 -0.90 -15.84
C VAL A 3 -18.55 0.19 -16.87
N TYR A 4 -18.64 1.45 -16.42
CA TYR A 4 -18.96 2.56 -17.31
C TYR A 4 -17.84 2.85 -18.32
N SER A 5 -16.57 2.64 -17.96
CA SER A 5 -15.47 2.70 -18.92
C SER A 5 -15.61 1.66 -20.04
N ASP A 6 -16.06 0.44 -19.72
CA ASP A 6 -16.29 -0.59 -20.73
C ASP A 6 -17.46 -0.19 -21.66
N TYR A 7 -18.52 0.44 -21.13
CA TYR A 7 -19.63 0.97 -21.92
C TYR A 7 -19.16 2.08 -22.90
N LEU A 8 -18.42 3.07 -22.40
CA LEU A 8 -17.87 4.15 -23.24
C LEU A 8 -16.93 3.60 -24.33
N ALA A 9 -16.10 2.62 -24.00
CA ALA A 9 -15.24 1.94 -24.96
C ALA A 9 -16.04 1.21 -26.05
N SER A 10 -17.10 0.47 -25.68
CA SER A 10 -17.95 -0.21 -26.67
C SER A 10 -18.72 0.74 -27.58
N ALA A 11 -19.06 1.93 -27.08
CA ALA A 11 -19.74 2.97 -27.85
C ALA A 11 -18.77 3.88 -28.62
N SER A 12 -17.46 3.60 -28.58
CA SER A 12 -16.40 4.43 -29.19
C SER A 12 -16.52 5.92 -28.83
N THR A 13 -16.91 6.20 -27.58
CA THR A 13 -17.18 7.55 -27.09
C THR A 13 -16.39 7.87 -25.82
N SER A 14 -16.38 9.14 -25.44
CA SER A 14 -15.73 9.64 -24.23
C SER A 14 -16.75 10.34 -23.34
N LEU A 15 -16.47 10.40 -22.04
CA LEU A 15 -17.29 11.12 -21.09
C LEU A 15 -17.05 12.64 -21.25
N ALA A 16 -18.10 13.41 -21.50
CA ALA A 16 -18.00 14.87 -21.50
C ALA A 16 -17.96 15.40 -20.07
N CYS A 17 -16.92 16.15 -19.71
CA CYS A 17 -16.81 16.87 -18.44
C CYS A 17 -16.58 18.37 -18.68
N PRO A 18 -16.91 19.24 -17.71
CA PRO A 18 -16.70 20.69 -17.84
C PRO A 18 -15.26 21.10 -18.18
N ASN A 19 -14.27 20.31 -17.72
CA ASN A 19 -12.85 20.56 -17.93
C ASN A 19 -12.25 19.78 -19.12
N GLY A 20 -13.09 19.21 -19.98
CA GLY A 20 -12.67 18.45 -21.17
C GLY A 20 -13.14 17.00 -21.17
N PRO A 21 -13.00 16.29 -22.31
CA PRO A 21 -13.42 14.91 -22.43
C PRO A 21 -12.51 13.97 -21.63
N VAL A 22 -13.12 12.98 -20.97
CA VAL A 22 -12.43 11.90 -20.26
C VAL A 22 -12.60 10.61 -21.05
N SER A 23 -11.48 10.02 -21.47
CA SER A 23 -11.49 8.78 -22.23
C SER A 23 -11.86 7.57 -21.33
N PRO A 24 -12.34 6.47 -21.93
CA PRO A 24 -12.57 5.21 -21.20
C PRO A 24 -11.35 4.75 -20.38
N SER A 25 -10.14 4.88 -20.95
CA SER A 25 -8.91 4.46 -20.27
C SER A 25 -8.56 5.35 -19.08
N GLN A 26 -8.79 6.66 -19.17
CA GLN A 26 -8.62 7.58 -18.05
C GLN A 26 -9.59 7.27 -16.92
N LEU A 27 -10.86 6.98 -17.24
CA LEU A 27 -11.86 6.61 -16.25
C LEU A 27 -11.53 5.28 -15.55
N LEU A 28 -11.02 4.29 -16.30
CA LEU A 28 -10.57 3.03 -15.73
C LEU A 28 -9.32 3.18 -14.86
N ALA A 29 -8.37 4.03 -15.28
CA ALA A 29 -7.17 4.33 -14.51
C ALA A 29 -7.51 5.02 -13.18
N LEU A 30 -8.48 5.93 -13.18
CA LEU A 30 -9.00 6.54 -11.96
C LEU A 30 -9.63 5.50 -11.03
N ALA A 31 -10.48 4.61 -11.55
CA ALA A 31 -11.06 3.54 -10.75
C ALA A 31 -9.99 2.64 -10.11
N LYS A 32 -8.92 2.34 -10.87
CA LYS A 32 -7.79 1.55 -10.37
C LYS A 32 -7.02 2.30 -9.28
N SER A 33 -6.77 3.60 -9.45
CA SER A 33 -6.01 4.38 -8.45
C SER A 33 -6.73 4.43 -7.10
N GLN A 34 -8.06 4.47 -7.08
CA GLN A 34 -8.83 4.41 -5.83
C GLN A 34 -8.69 3.05 -5.13
N VAL A 35 -8.68 1.95 -5.89
CA VAL A 35 -8.46 0.61 -5.32
C VAL A 35 -7.04 0.45 -4.82
N ASP A 36 -6.05 0.89 -5.59
CA ASP A 36 -4.64 0.86 -5.15
C ASP A 36 -4.46 1.69 -3.87
N TYR A 37 -5.11 2.86 -3.78
CA TYR A 37 -5.11 3.70 -2.57
C TYR A 37 -5.69 2.95 -1.36
N ILE A 38 -6.84 2.28 -1.50
CA ILE A 38 -7.45 1.47 -0.43
C ILE A 38 -6.49 0.35 0.02
N LEU A 39 -5.77 -0.27 -0.92
CA LEU A 39 -4.85 -1.37 -0.65
C LEU A 39 -3.44 -0.93 -0.22
N GLY A 40 -3.19 0.37 -0.06
CA GLY A 40 -1.96 0.89 0.55
C GLY A 40 -1.11 1.79 -0.33
N ASP A 41 -1.50 2.11 -1.57
CA ASP A 41 -0.85 3.16 -2.39
C ASP A 41 -1.34 4.55 -1.95
N ASN A 42 -1.08 4.87 -0.68
CA ASN A 42 -1.43 6.13 -0.02
C ASN A 42 -0.25 6.65 0.81
N PRO A 43 -0.25 7.93 1.23
CA PRO A 43 0.88 8.53 1.94
C PRO A 43 1.31 7.80 3.23
N ARG A 44 0.41 7.02 3.81
CA ARG A 44 0.64 6.25 5.04
C ARG A 44 1.10 4.81 4.80
N ALA A 45 1.19 4.37 3.54
CA ALA A 45 1.47 2.98 3.18
C ALA A 45 0.63 1.98 4.00
N THR A 46 -0.65 2.31 4.23
CA THR A 46 -1.57 1.55 5.08
C THR A 46 -2.69 0.99 4.23
N SER A 47 -2.89 -0.33 4.22
CA SER A 47 -4.09 -0.91 3.63
C SER A 47 -5.28 -0.61 4.54
N TYR A 48 -6.33 -0.01 3.99
CA TYR A 48 -7.61 0.17 4.67
C TYR A 48 -8.50 -1.08 4.57
N MET A 49 -7.99 -2.16 3.93
CA MET A 49 -8.56 -3.49 4.01
C MET A 49 -7.88 -4.28 5.13
N VAL A 50 -8.66 -4.68 6.14
CA VAL A 50 -8.18 -5.40 7.31
C VAL A 50 -7.61 -6.76 6.90
N GLY A 51 -6.39 -7.06 7.37
CA GLY A 51 -5.69 -8.30 7.09
C GLY A 51 -5.00 -8.36 5.73
N ASP A 52 -5.06 -7.30 4.93
CA ASP A 52 -4.35 -7.20 3.65
C ASP A 52 -3.09 -6.31 3.78
N GLY A 53 -2.01 -6.70 3.12
CA GLY A 53 -0.73 -5.98 3.17
C GLY A 53 0.01 -6.10 4.51
N LYS A 54 1.09 -5.32 4.65
CA LYS A 54 1.99 -5.35 5.83
C LYS A 54 1.51 -4.45 6.98
N ASN A 55 0.66 -3.48 6.68
CA ASN A 55 0.18 -2.48 7.63
C ASN A 55 -1.30 -2.22 7.35
N TYR A 56 -2.16 -2.47 8.35
CA TYR A 56 -3.61 -2.37 8.25
C TYR A 56 -4.22 -2.09 9.64
N PRO A 57 -5.44 -1.50 9.72
CA PRO A 57 -6.13 -1.20 10.98
C PRO A 57 -6.24 -2.42 11.90
N GLN A 58 -5.92 -2.22 13.18
CA GLN A 58 -5.92 -3.25 14.22
C GLN A 58 -7.01 -3.02 15.28
N GLN A 59 -7.62 -1.83 15.33
CA GLN A 59 -8.65 -1.46 16.30
C GLN A 59 -9.93 -1.06 15.58
N VAL A 60 -10.53 -2.03 14.90
CA VAL A 60 -11.70 -1.83 14.04
C VAL A 60 -12.95 -1.66 14.91
N HIS A 61 -13.87 -0.76 14.56
CA HIS A 61 -15.15 -0.59 15.26
C HIS A 61 -16.09 -1.77 14.99
N HIS A 62 -15.75 -2.97 15.48
CA HIS A 62 -16.54 -4.17 15.27
C HIS A 62 -16.57 -5.05 16.51
N ARG A 63 -17.77 -5.36 17.02
CA ARG A 63 -17.96 -6.08 18.29
C ARG A 63 -17.32 -7.48 18.26
N ALA A 64 -17.59 -8.27 17.22
CA ALA A 64 -17.02 -9.62 17.12
C ALA A 64 -15.52 -9.61 16.77
N SER A 65 -14.97 -8.49 16.29
CA SER A 65 -13.52 -8.31 16.08
C SER A 65 -12.84 -8.07 17.43
N SER A 66 -13.38 -7.11 18.19
CA SER A 66 -12.81 -6.61 19.45
C SER A 66 -13.03 -7.50 20.67
N ILE A 67 -14.11 -8.27 20.73
CA ILE A 67 -14.41 -9.19 21.84
C ILE A 67 -13.74 -10.54 21.57
N VAL A 68 -13.09 -11.10 22.59
CA VAL A 68 -12.45 -12.43 22.49
C VAL A 68 -13.43 -13.49 21.99
N SER A 69 -12.98 -14.39 21.13
CA SER A 69 -13.83 -15.46 20.61
C SER A 69 -14.35 -16.37 21.72
N HIS A 70 -15.59 -16.83 21.60
CA HIS A 70 -16.21 -17.81 22.49
C HIS A 70 -15.38 -19.10 22.62
N ARG A 71 -14.59 -19.45 21.60
CA ARG A 71 -13.69 -20.61 21.63
C ARG A 71 -12.50 -20.42 22.59
N VAL A 72 -12.10 -19.17 22.82
CA VAL A 72 -10.98 -18.80 23.70
C VAL A 72 -11.50 -18.57 25.11
N ASP A 73 -12.61 -17.83 25.24
CA ASP A 73 -13.25 -17.56 26.52
C ASP A 73 -14.78 -17.70 26.34
N PRO A 74 -15.40 -18.75 26.91
CA PRO A 74 -16.82 -18.99 26.78
C PRO A 74 -17.67 -18.14 27.75
N SER A 75 -17.06 -17.28 28.56
CA SER A 75 -17.78 -16.44 29.52
C SER A 75 -18.82 -15.56 28.83
N PHE A 76 -19.95 -15.37 29.51
CA PHE A 76 -21.06 -14.60 28.96
C PHE A 76 -20.71 -13.11 28.91
N VAL A 77 -20.76 -12.53 27.71
CA VAL A 77 -20.64 -11.09 27.51
C VAL A 77 -22.05 -10.50 27.35
N SER A 78 -22.47 -9.71 28.33
CA SER A 78 -23.78 -9.04 28.28
C SER A 78 -23.83 -7.94 27.20
N CYS A 79 -25.04 -7.51 26.80
CA CYS A 79 -25.24 -6.51 25.74
C CYS A 79 -24.42 -5.22 25.94
N ARG A 80 -24.20 -4.80 27.19
CA ARG A 80 -23.37 -3.63 27.53
C ARG A 80 -21.98 -4.00 28.06
N GLY A 81 -21.74 -5.27 28.39
CA GLY A 81 -20.45 -5.74 28.92
C GLY A 81 -19.28 -5.44 27.96
N GLY A 82 -19.53 -5.54 26.65
CA GLY A 82 -18.58 -5.17 25.59
C GLY A 82 -17.96 -3.77 25.77
N TYR A 83 -18.75 -2.79 26.23
CA TYR A 83 -18.27 -1.42 26.43
C TYR A 83 -17.29 -1.29 27.59
N ALA A 84 -17.49 -2.07 28.66
CA ALA A 84 -16.68 -1.98 29.87
C ALA A 84 -15.26 -2.53 29.66
N SER A 85 -15.12 -3.63 28.91
CA SER A 85 -13.83 -4.34 28.83
C SER A 85 -13.17 -4.36 27.45
N TRP A 86 -13.90 -4.07 26.36
CA TRP A 86 -13.37 -4.20 24.99
C TRP A 86 -13.43 -2.91 24.18
N PHE A 87 -14.50 -2.11 24.29
CA PHE A 87 -14.68 -0.93 23.46
C PHE A 87 -13.53 0.09 23.57
N SER A 88 -13.12 0.42 24.79
CA SER A 88 -12.05 1.41 25.07
C SER A 88 -10.64 0.81 25.13
N ARG A 89 -10.50 -0.52 24.99
CA ARG A 89 -9.22 -1.23 25.09
C ARG A 89 -8.29 -0.82 23.95
N LYS A 90 -7.08 -0.37 24.27
CA LYS A 90 -6.11 0.13 23.26
C LYS A 90 -5.28 -0.95 22.56
N ALA A 91 -5.41 -2.21 22.97
CA ALA A 91 -4.78 -3.32 22.28
C ALA A 91 -5.56 -3.70 21.02
N SER A 92 -4.86 -4.31 20.07
CA SER A 92 -5.45 -4.86 18.85
C SER A 92 -6.62 -5.79 19.14
N ASP A 93 -7.53 -5.83 18.18
CA ASP A 93 -8.67 -6.72 18.17
C ASP A 93 -8.20 -8.19 18.16
N PRO A 94 -8.75 -9.05 19.04
CA PRO A 94 -8.35 -10.46 19.13
C PRO A 94 -8.74 -11.29 17.91
N ASN A 95 -9.75 -10.88 17.15
CA ASN A 95 -10.18 -11.58 15.93
C ASN A 95 -10.00 -10.66 14.72
N ILE A 96 -9.15 -11.04 13.77
CA ILE A 96 -8.90 -10.24 12.57
C ILE A 96 -10.12 -10.35 11.64
N LEU A 97 -10.74 -9.21 11.33
CA LEU A 97 -11.88 -9.12 10.41
C LEU A 97 -11.40 -9.08 8.94
N THR A 98 -10.74 -10.14 8.50
CA THR A 98 -10.07 -10.22 7.20
C THR A 98 -10.97 -9.82 6.03
N GLY A 99 -10.49 -8.92 5.18
CA GLY A 99 -11.18 -8.44 3.98
C GLY A 99 -12.19 -7.32 4.23
N ALA A 100 -12.41 -6.92 5.49
CA ALA A 100 -13.25 -5.77 5.79
C ALA A 100 -12.56 -4.47 5.39
N VAL A 101 -13.31 -3.57 4.74
CA VAL A 101 -12.83 -2.23 4.38
C VAL A 101 -13.37 -1.24 5.42
N VAL A 102 -12.46 -0.57 6.12
CA VAL A 102 -12.83 0.49 7.08
C VAL A 102 -13.21 1.79 6.37
N GLY A 103 -13.81 2.74 7.08
CA GLY A 103 -14.18 4.05 6.53
C GLY A 103 -13.01 4.79 5.86
N GLY A 104 -11.79 4.65 6.41
CA GLY A 104 -10.58 5.19 5.81
C GLY A 104 -10.20 6.58 6.34
N PRO A 105 -9.29 7.28 5.67
CA PRO A 105 -8.70 8.53 6.17
C PRO A 105 -9.63 9.72 5.98
N ASP A 106 -9.30 10.83 6.64
CA ASP A 106 -9.92 12.13 6.38
C ASP A 106 -9.45 12.76 5.05
N ALA A 107 -9.95 13.95 4.76
CA ALA A 107 -9.61 14.70 3.54
C ALA A 107 -8.13 15.10 3.41
N TYR A 108 -7.33 14.92 4.47
CA TYR A 108 -5.91 15.24 4.54
C TYR A 108 -5.05 13.97 4.67
N ASP A 109 -5.59 12.81 4.29
CA ASP A 109 -4.94 11.50 4.42
C ASP A 109 -4.63 11.08 5.86
N ASN A 110 -5.20 11.74 6.89
CA ASN A 110 -4.99 11.34 8.28
C ASN A 110 -5.93 10.21 8.67
N PHE A 111 -5.34 9.19 9.30
CA PHE A 111 -6.07 8.04 9.82
C PHE A 111 -5.64 7.75 11.25
N VAL A 112 -6.62 7.60 12.14
CA VAL A 112 -6.43 7.26 13.54
C VAL A 112 -7.07 5.92 13.80
N ASP A 113 -6.23 4.88 13.93
CA ASP A 113 -6.64 3.49 14.21
C ASP A 113 -7.08 3.33 15.67
N GLN A 114 -8.29 3.82 15.97
CA GLN A 114 -8.91 3.73 17.28
C GLN A 114 -10.36 3.32 17.14
N ARG A 115 -10.75 2.32 17.93
CA ARG A 115 -12.08 1.70 17.86
C ARG A 115 -13.22 2.67 18.14
N ASP A 116 -13.00 3.71 18.94
CA ASP A 116 -13.99 4.76 19.21
C ASP A 116 -14.11 5.79 18.09
N ASN A 117 -13.16 5.84 17.17
CA ASN A 117 -13.22 6.61 15.92
C ASN A 117 -13.99 5.84 14.85
N TYR A 118 -15.30 5.66 15.08
CA TYR A 118 -16.17 4.91 14.17
C TYR A 118 -16.19 5.49 12.76
N GLU A 119 -16.03 6.80 12.58
CA GLU A 119 -16.03 7.42 11.24
C GLU A 119 -14.94 6.83 10.33
N GLN A 120 -13.75 6.59 10.88
CA GLN A 120 -12.62 6.06 10.12
C GLN A 120 -12.49 4.55 10.22
N THR A 121 -12.86 3.95 11.37
CA THR A 121 -12.60 2.54 11.67
C THR A 121 -13.81 1.62 11.52
N GLU A 122 -14.99 2.13 11.14
CA GLU A 122 -16.19 1.32 10.89
C GLU A 122 -16.01 0.44 9.64
N PRO A 123 -16.09 -0.89 9.77
CA PRO A 123 -16.27 -1.76 8.63
C PRO A 123 -17.76 -1.91 8.32
N ALA A 124 -18.14 -1.78 7.06
CA ALA A 124 -19.51 -2.02 6.65
C ALA A 124 -19.60 -2.81 5.34
N THR A 125 -20.72 -3.51 5.16
CA THR A 125 -21.00 -4.23 3.91
C THR A 125 -21.00 -3.29 2.71
N TYR A 126 -21.48 -2.05 2.87
CA TYR A 126 -21.47 -1.05 1.80
C TYR A 126 -20.07 -0.49 1.48
N ASN A 127 -19.09 -0.61 2.40
CA ASN A 127 -17.69 -0.29 2.10
C ASN A 127 -17.08 -1.39 1.23
N THR A 128 -17.27 -2.65 1.64
CA THR A 128 -16.61 -3.80 1.01
C THR A 128 -17.29 -4.23 -0.30
N ALA A 129 -18.62 -4.22 -0.37
CA ALA A 129 -19.38 -4.71 -1.53
C ALA A 129 -18.98 -4.09 -2.88
N PRO A 130 -18.86 -2.75 -3.04
CA PRO A 130 -18.46 -2.16 -4.33
C PRO A 130 -17.01 -2.53 -4.71
N LEU A 131 -16.15 -2.78 -3.72
CA LEU A 131 -14.76 -3.14 -3.95
C LEU A 131 -14.62 -4.55 -4.54
N VAL A 132 -15.50 -5.49 -4.19
CA VAL A 132 -15.46 -6.88 -4.70
C VAL A 132 -15.50 -6.90 -6.24
N GLY A 133 -16.49 -6.25 -6.85
CA GLY A 133 -16.61 -6.23 -8.32
C GLY A 133 -15.44 -5.54 -9.00
N ALA A 134 -14.89 -4.52 -8.34
CA ALA A 134 -13.70 -3.82 -8.78
C ALA A 134 -12.49 -4.78 -8.77
N LEU A 135 -12.19 -5.43 -7.64
CA LEU A 135 -11.11 -6.41 -7.51
C LEU A 135 -11.22 -7.56 -8.51
N THR A 136 -12.43 -8.09 -8.75
CA THR A 136 -12.64 -9.13 -9.76
C THR A 136 -12.19 -8.67 -11.15
N ARG A 137 -12.51 -7.44 -11.54
CA ARG A 137 -12.11 -6.87 -12.84
C ARG A 137 -10.61 -6.84 -13.04
N TRP A 138 -9.84 -6.49 -12.00
CA TRP A 138 -8.37 -6.41 -12.09
C TRP A 138 -7.68 -7.75 -11.84
N SER A 139 -8.26 -8.65 -11.04
CA SER A 139 -7.81 -10.03 -10.91
C SER A 139 -7.84 -10.77 -12.26
N GLN A 140 -8.92 -10.58 -13.04
CA GLN A 140 -9.03 -11.16 -14.37
C GLN A 140 -7.94 -10.65 -15.33
N ARG A 141 -7.62 -9.35 -15.28
CA ARG A 141 -6.54 -8.76 -16.11
C ARG A 141 -5.15 -9.25 -15.72
N LEU A 142 -4.89 -9.50 -14.43
CA LEU A 142 -3.64 -10.12 -13.96
C LEU A 142 -3.50 -11.57 -14.44
N GLN A 143 -4.61 -12.33 -14.49
CA GLN A 143 -4.61 -13.67 -15.07
C GLN A 143 -4.42 -13.63 -16.59
N SER A 144 -5.06 -12.72 -17.33
CA SER A 144 -4.83 -12.56 -18.78
C SER A 144 -3.39 -12.13 -19.11
N ALA A 145 -2.77 -11.31 -18.26
CA ALA A 145 -1.35 -10.94 -18.39
C ALA A 145 -0.40 -12.09 -17.99
N ALA A 146 -0.80 -12.96 -17.07
CA ALA A 146 -0.03 -14.16 -16.69
C ALA A 146 -0.09 -15.26 -17.76
N PHE A 147 -1.24 -15.46 -18.41
CA PHE A 147 -1.38 -16.43 -19.51
C PHE A 147 -0.76 -15.93 -20.84
N GLY A 148 -0.64 -14.62 -21.03
CA GLY A 148 0.03 -14.03 -22.21
C GLY A 148 1.57 -13.95 -22.13
N ARG A 149 2.17 -14.26 -20.97
CA ARG A 149 3.63 -14.19 -20.72
C ARG A 149 4.34 -15.55 -20.67
N ALA A 150 3.63 -16.64 -20.91
CA ALA A 150 4.21 -17.99 -20.88
C ALA A 150 5.09 -18.33 -22.12
N ALA A 151 5.25 -17.42 -23.08
CA ALA A 151 6.11 -17.63 -24.23
C ALA A 151 7.02 -16.41 -24.44
N ARG A 152 8.32 -16.66 -24.28
CA ARG A 152 9.46 -15.72 -24.41
C ARG A 152 9.70 -14.90 -23.14
N ASP A 153 10.64 -15.37 -22.34
CA ASP A 153 11.93 -14.69 -22.24
C ASP A 153 12.98 -15.71 -21.79
N GLU A 154 13.96 -15.94 -22.66
CA GLU A 154 15.21 -16.60 -22.28
C GLU A 154 15.91 -15.75 -21.22
N GLU A 155 16.29 -16.43 -20.14
CA GLU A 155 16.96 -15.89 -18.99
C GLU A 155 18.37 -15.43 -19.36
N SER A 156 18.52 -14.14 -19.70
CA SER A 156 19.83 -13.50 -19.74
C SER A 156 20.24 -13.11 -18.32
N LYS A 157 21.20 -13.87 -17.77
CA LYS A 157 21.89 -13.52 -16.52
C LYS A 157 22.63 -12.18 -16.68
N PRO A 158 22.41 -11.19 -15.81
CA PRO A 158 23.38 -10.12 -15.65
C PRO A 158 24.47 -10.56 -14.68
N ALA A 159 25.70 -10.27 -15.09
CA ALA A 159 26.93 -10.57 -14.39
C ALA A 159 27.04 -9.89 -13.02
N ASN A 160 27.74 -10.60 -12.14
CA ASN A 160 28.23 -10.20 -10.82
C ASN A 160 28.80 -8.76 -10.79
N ARG A 161 28.27 -7.88 -9.93
CA ARG A 161 28.95 -6.67 -9.43
C ARG A 161 28.33 -6.20 -8.08
N GLY A 162 29.10 -6.33 -7.00
CA GLY A 162 28.94 -5.57 -5.74
C GLY A 162 28.56 -6.37 -4.49
N GLN A 163 29.55 -6.82 -3.72
CA GLN A 163 29.40 -7.38 -2.35
C GLN A 163 29.06 -6.27 -1.34
N GLY A 164 27.78 -5.91 -1.21
CA GLY A 164 27.28 -5.05 -0.14
C GLY A 164 26.42 -5.84 0.85
N LEU A 165 26.64 -5.68 2.16
CA LEU A 165 25.78 -6.27 3.19
C LEU A 165 24.33 -5.78 3.09
N ILE A 166 24.15 -4.56 2.58
CA ILE A 166 22.86 -3.93 2.29
C ILE A 166 22.76 -3.71 0.79
N PHE A 167 21.67 -4.20 0.21
CA PHE A 167 21.44 -4.15 -1.23
C PHE A 167 20.25 -3.26 -1.52
N VAL A 168 20.37 -2.40 -2.53
CA VAL A 168 19.28 -1.56 -3.00
C VAL A 168 18.95 -1.94 -4.43
N GLU A 169 17.69 -2.29 -4.66
CA GLU A 169 17.15 -2.60 -5.98
C GLU A 169 16.07 -1.59 -6.33
N GLN A 170 16.02 -1.13 -7.58
CA GLN A 170 15.00 -0.19 -8.03
C GLN A 170 14.34 -0.74 -9.28
N LYS A 171 13.00 -0.73 -9.29
CA LYS A 171 12.20 -1.18 -10.44
C LYS A 171 11.15 -0.14 -10.80
N VAL A 172 10.92 0.03 -12.10
CA VAL A 172 9.76 0.77 -12.59
C VAL A 172 8.53 -0.09 -12.33
N THR A 173 7.56 0.48 -11.61
CA THR A 173 6.29 -0.18 -11.30
C THR A 173 5.14 0.36 -12.12
N ASN A 174 5.25 1.61 -12.59
CA ASN A 174 4.27 2.25 -13.44
C ASN A 174 4.91 3.40 -14.24
N SER A 175 4.30 3.78 -15.36
CA SER A 175 4.68 4.96 -16.13
C SER A 175 3.47 5.60 -16.81
N TRP A 176 3.48 6.93 -16.95
CA TRP A 176 2.42 7.68 -17.61
C TRP A 176 2.96 8.96 -18.24
N ILE A 177 2.16 9.53 -19.15
CA ILE A 177 2.42 10.83 -19.75
C ILE A 177 1.52 11.86 -19.07
N ALA A 178 2.11 12.94 -18.56
CA ALA A 178 1.38 14.10 -18.08
C ALA A 178 2.01 15.36 -18.70
N GLU A 179 1.17 16.22 -19.31
CA GLU A 179 1.62 17.46 -19.96
C GLU A 179 2.76 17.26 -20.98
N GLY A 180 2.70 16.16 -21.75
CA GLY A 180 3.73 15.81 -22.74
C GLY A 180 5.06 15.32 -22.16
N LYS A 181 5.16 15.12 -20.83
CA LYS A 181 6.35 14.57 -20.16
C LYS A 181 6.08 13.16 -19.65
N ASN A 182 7.08 12.29 -19.78
CA ASN A 182 7.05 10.94 -19.23
C ASN A 182 7.38 10.95 -17.73
N PHE A 183 6.51 10.34 -16.93
CA PHE A 183 6.71 10.09 -15.51
C PHE A 183 6.80 8.59 -15.26
N TYR A 184 7.63 8.22 -14.28
CA TYR A 184 7.82 6.83 -13.87
C TYR A 184 7.68 6.74 -12.35
N ARG A 185 6.93 5.74 -11.88
CA ARG A 185 6.87 5.34 -10.46
C ARG A 185 7.90 4.26 -10.21
N TYR A 186 8.90 4.56 -9.40
CA TYR A 186 9.93 3.63 -8.99
C TYR A 186 9.62 3.06 -7.61
N SER A 187 9.71 1.74 -7.49
CA SER A 187 9.77 1.03 -6.21
C SER A 187 11.23 0.73 -5.91
N ALA A 188 11.72 1.21 -4.77
CA ALA A 188 13.07 0.98 -4.29
C ALA A 188 13.03 0.03 -3.09
N ILE A 189 13.61 -1.15 -3.26
CA ILE A 189 13.67 -2.21 -2.25
C ILE A 189 15.06 -2.22 -1.62
N VAL A 190 15.12 -2.00 -0.31
CA VAL A 190 16.34 -2.08 0.48
C VAL A 190 16.35 -3.39 1.25
N SER A 191 17.37 -4.22 1.03
CA SER A 191 17.47 -5.57 1.58
C SER A 191 18.63 -5.67 2.56
N ASN A 192 18.38 -6.20 3.76
CA ASN A 192 19.44 -6.56 4.70
C ASN A 192 19.88 -7.99 4.42
N ARG A 193 21.00 -8.13 3.72
CA ARG A 193 21.62 -9.42 3.43
C ARG A 193 22.65 -9.83 4.48
N SER A 194 22.79 -9.08 5.57
CA SER A 194 23.62 -9.48 6.71
C SER A 194 22.92 -10.51 7.59
N SER A 195 23.71 -11.18 8.44
CA SER A 195 23.21 -12.09 9.48
C SER A 195 22.74 -11.40 10.75
N LYS A 196 22.85 -10.06 10.84
CA LYS A 196 22.57 -9.26 12.04
C LYS A 196 21.38 -8.33 11.84
N LYS A 197 20.81 -7.83 12.95
CA LYS A 197 19.77 -6.80 12.87
C LYS A 197 20.42 -5.49 12.47
N LEU A 198 19.79 -4.76 11.57
CA LEU A 198 20.24 -3.45 11.17
C LEU A 198 19.43 -2.38 11.91
N LYS A 199 20.13 -1.38 12.45
CA LYS A 199 19.57 -0.19 13.07
C LYS A 199 20.14 1.08 12.44
N ASN A 200 19.44 2.20 12.62
CA ASN A 200 19.89 3.53 12.22
C ASN A 200 20.30 3.61 10.73
N LEU A 201 19.54 2.95 9.85
CA LEU A 201 19.80 3.00 8.42
C LEU A 201 19.62 4.43 7.92
N LYS A 202 20.68 5.00 7.33
CA LYS A 202 20.63 6.28 6.64
C LYS A 202 20.82 6.05 5.15
N LEU A 203 19.90 6.60 4.37
CA LEU A 203 19.97 6.62 2.92
C LEU A 203 20.28 8.03 2.45
N ARG A 204 21.03 8.16 1.37
CA ARG A 204 21.18 9.41 0.63
C ARG A 204 20.61 9.20 -0.76
N ILE A 205 19.71 10.08 -1.16
CA ILE A 205 19.03 9.98 -2.44
C ILE A 205 19.42 11.19 -3.29
N LEU A 206 20.14 10.94 -4.37
CA LEU A 206 20.61 11.97 -5.30
C LEU A 206 19.75 11.96 -6.57
N ASN A 207 19.66 13.12 -7.23
CA ASN A 207 18.88 13.31 -8.45
C ASN A 207 17.40 12.91 -8.29
N ILE A 208 16.85 13.19 -7.11
CA ILE A 208 15.42 13.07 -6.86
C ILE A 208 14.72 14.39 -7.19
N HIS A 209 13.80 14.33 -8.15
CA HIS A 209 13.14 15.54 -8.68
C HIS A 209 11.63 15.58 -8.42
N GLY A 210 11.06 14.49 -7.91
CA GLY A 210 9.65 14.41 -7.63
C GLY A 210 9.35 13.84 -6.25
N PRO A 211 8.06 13.62 -5.96
CA PRO A 211 7.62 13.21 -4.63
C PRO A 211 8.14 11.81 -4.27
N LEU A 212 8.45 11.64 -2.99
CA LEU A 212 8.93 10.41 -2.37
C LEU A 212 8.05 10.06 -1.17
N TRP A 213 7.75 8.77 -1.03
CA TRP A 213 6.95 8.20 0.05
C TRP A 213 7.66 7.01 0.70
N GLY A 214 7.42 6.80 1.99
CA GLY A 214 8.01 5.71 2.76
C GLY A 214 9.33 6.04 3.44
N LEU A 215 9.85 7.27 3.29
CA LEU A 215 11.00 7.77 4.05
C LEU A 215 10.72 9.16 4.64
N THR A 216 11.41 9.48 5.73
CA THR A 216 11.47 10.82 6.33
C THR A 216 12.81 11.45 6.00
N LYS A 217 12.81 12.70 5.53
CA LYS A 217 14.03 13.47 5.28
C LYS A 217 14.45 14.24 6.53
N SER A 218 15.73 14.16 6.90
CA SER A 218 16.33 15.00 7.95
C SER A 218 17.74 15.41 7.53
N GLY A 219 17.91 16.70 7.22
CA GLY A 219 19.10 17.19 6.54
C GLY A 219 19.20 16.62 5.12
N ASP A 220 20.37 16.10 4.77
CA ASP A 220 20.64 15.42 3.49
C ASP A 220 20.34 13.91 3.50
N ASP A 221 19.99 13.38 4.67
CA ASP A 221 19.76 11.96 4.88
C ASP A 221 18.26 11.63 4.90
N TYR A 222 17.94 10.42 4.46
CA TYR A 222 16.62 9.83 4.46
C TYR A 222 16.59 8.60 5.39
N PHE A 223 15.49 8.48 6.11
CA PHE A 223 15.30 7.50 7.18
C PHE A 223 14.00 6.75 6.96
N PHE A 224 13.97 5.46 7.28
CA PHE A 224 12.69 4.77 7.42
C PHE A 224 11.95 5.28 8.66
N PRO A 225 10.61 5.19 8.69
CA PRO A 225 9.83 5.59 9.85
C PRO A 225 10.32 4.93 11.15
N LYS A 226 10.24 5.65 12.29
CA LYS A 226 10.78 5.19 13.58
C LYS A 226 10.30 3.80 14.02
N TRP A 227 9.06 3.43 13.68
CA TRP A 227 8.50 2.11 13.98
C TRP A 227 9.15 0.97 13.18
N MET A 228 9.98 1.31 12.18
CA MET A 228 10.71 0.40 11.29
C MET A 228 12.24 0.52 11.48
N GLU A 229 12.72 1.18 12.53
CA GLU A 229 14.15 1.43 12.80
C GLU A 229 15.00 0.16 13.03
N VAL A 230 14.36 -0.98 13.32
CA VAL A 230 15.05 -2.26 13.53
C VAL A 230 14.67 -3.25 12.45
N PHE A 231 15.66 -3.65 11.67
CA PHE A 231 15.47 -4.43 10.46
C PHE A 231 16.18 -5.78 10.56
N GLY A 232 15.39 -6.87 10.56
CA GLY A 232 15.92 -8.23 10.72
C GLY A 232 16.83 -8.69 9.57
N ALA A 233 17.68 -9.68 9.84
CA ALA A 233 18.46 -10.37 8.82
C ALA A 233 17.53 -10.97 7.74
N GLY A 234 17.90 -10.80 6.47
CA GLY A 234 17.13 -11.31 5.32
C GLY A 234 15.82 -10.57 5.02
N LYS A 235 15.50 -9.49 5.73
CA LYS A 235 14.27 -8.71 5.49
C LYS A 235 14.48 -7.66 4.37
N THR A 236 13.37 -7.16 3.85
CA THR A 236 13.29 -6.11 2.82
C THR A 236 12.37 -4.97 3.27
N MET A 237 12.75 -3.73 2.96
CA MET A 237 11.93 -2.52 3.10
C MET A 237 11.71 -1.91 1.73
N GLU A 238 10.59 -1.22 1.55
CA GLU A 238 10.24 -0.58 0.28
C GLU A 238 9.90 0.88 0.53
N PHE A 239 10.37 1.74 -0.38
CA PHE A 239 9.89 3.10 -0.52
C PHE A 239 9.65 3.40 -1.99
N VAL A 240 8.85 4.42 -2.28
CA VAL A 240 8.39 4.73 -3.63
C VAL A 240 8.69 6.18 -3.94
N TYR A 241 9.06 6.47 -5.18
CA TYR A 241 9.16 7.84 -5.66
C TYR A 241 8.73 7.93 -7.12
N ILE A 242 8.32 9.14 -7.52
CA ILE A 242 7.88 9.43 -8.88
C ILE A 242 8.78 10.51 -9.45
N GLN A 243 9.34 10.29 -10.63
CA GLN A 243 10.14 11.30 -11.31
C GLN A 243 10.28 11.05 -12.82
N PRO A 244 10.74 12.04 -13.60
CA PRO A 244 10.97 11.87 -15.02
C PRO A 244 12.20 11.00 -15.34
N ALA A 245 12.06 10.18 -16.40
CA ALA A 245 13.08 9.42 -17.13
C ALA A 245 13.97 8.42 -16.37
N SER A 246 14.94 8.91 -15.58
CA SER A 246 15.98 8.07 -14.97
C SER A 246 15.70 7.84 -13.49
N PRO A 247 15.99 6.65 -12.91
CA PRO A 247 15.86 6.42 -11.47
C PRO A 247 16.81 7.32 -10.68
N ALA A 248 16.40 7.68 -9.46
CA ALA A 248 17.23 8.40 -8.51
C ALA A 248 18.39 7.48 -8.07
N GLN A 249 19.50 8.06 -7.64
CA GLN A 249 20.60 7.28 -7.07
C GLN A 249 20.36 7.12 -5.57
N VAL A 250 20.16 5.88 -5.13
CA VAL A 250 19.89 5.56 -3.73
C VAL A 250 21.15 4.93 -3.13
N LEU A 251 21.76 5.65 -2.19
CA LEU A 251 23.02 5.28 -1.57
C LEU A 251 22.81 4.96 -0.08
N VAL A 252 23.42 3.88 0.39
CA VAL A 252 23.47 3.59 1.83
C VAL A 252 24.59 4.42 2.44
N SER A 253 24.24 5.37 3.32
CA SER A 253 25.20 6.29 3.92
C SER A 253 25.82 5.75 5.21
N SER A 254 24.99 5.23 6.12
CA SER A 254 25.45 4.62 7.36
C SER A 254 24.41 3.66 7.94
N TYR A 255 24.85 2.70 8.75
CA TYR A 255 23.99 1.80 9.51
C TYR A 255 24.74 1.19 10.69
N THR A 256 24.02 0.60 11.64
CA THR A 256 24.58 -0.17 12.75
C THR A 256 24.10 -1.62 12.66
N LEU A 257 25.00 -2.60 12.75
CA LEU A 257 24.64 -4.00 12.88
C LEU A 257 24.67 -4.41 14.35
N VAL A 258 23.59 -5.04 14.82
CA VAL A 258 23.38 -5.48 16.20
C VAL A 258 23.05 -6.97 16.23
#